data_AF-A0A1Q6WEQ0-F1
#
_entry.id   AF-A0A1Q6WEQ0-F1
#
_cell.length_a   1.000
_cell.length_b   1.000
_cell.length_c   1.000
_cell.angle_alpha   90.00
_cell.angle_beta   90.00
_cell.angle_gamma   90.00
#
_symmetry.space_group_name_H-M   'P 1'
#
loop_
_entity.id
_entity.type
_entity.pdbx_description
1 polymer ?
#
loop_
_entity_poly.entity_id
_entity_poly.type
_entity_poly.pdbx_seq_one_letter_code
_entity_poly.pdbx_strand_id
1 'polypeptide(L)'
;MAATHVNGRPARILWGNLAWHPAVAAWREFARDAPTPECIEVLKKGERCAVYRLVGAGRGGAPIIAWCSRRTRALALRTIYEKVVRRLSTRAPRFRAFRADSTGFAWLFLEEVGGGGA
;
A
#
# COMPACT_ATOMS: atom_id res chain seq x y z
N MET A 1 4.02 -12.79 -14.79
CA MET A 1 4.31 -11.77 -13.76
C MET A 1 3.61 -12.18 -12.48
N ALA A 2 4.33 -12.80 -11.53
CA ALA A 2 3.73 -13.25 -10.29
C ALA A 2 3.13 -12.05 -9.55
N ALA A 3 1.82 -12.06 -9.35
CA ALA A 3 1.17 -11.19 -8.38
C ALA A 3 1.85 -11.51 -7.04
N THR A 4 2.80 -10.66 -6.65
CA THR A 4 3.53 -10.81 -5.40
C THR A 4 2.47 -10.83 -4.31
N HIS A 5 2.29 -11.98 -3.68
CA HIS A 5 1.50 -12.10 -2.47
C HIS A 5 1.96 -11.00 -1.53
N VAL A 6 1.08 -10.04 -1.28
CA VAL A 6 1.36 -8.91 -0.40
C VAL A 6 1.43 -9.36 1.08
N ASN A 7 1.24 -10.66 1.32
CA ASN A 7 1.36 -11.37 2.60
C ASN A 7 2.80 -11.84 2.90
N GLY A 8 3.82 -11.14 2.41
CA GLY A 8 5.21 -11.45 2.76
C GLY A 8 5.53 -11.09 4.22
N ARG A 9 6.44 -11.82 4.86
CA ARG A 9 7.01 -11.40 6.15
C ARG A 9 7.75 -10.07 5.96
N PRO A 10 7.61 -9.11 6.90
CA PRO A 10 8.33 -7.85 6.80
C PRO A 10 9.83 -8.08 6.92
N ALA A 11 10.61 -7.42 6.07
CA ALA A 11 12.07 -7.41 6.18
C ALA A 11 12.55 -6.49 7.32
N ARG A 12 11.71 -5.50 7.67
CA ARG A 12 11.93 -4.55 8.76
C ARG A 12 10.60 -4.01 9.24
N ILE A 13 10.50 -3.67 10.53
CA ILE A 13 9.36 -2.96 11.10
C ILE A 13 9.86 -1.62 11.67
N LEU A 14 9.16 -0.54 11.37
CA LEU A 14 9.42 0.82 11.88
C LEU A 14 8.34 1.18 12.91
N TRP A 15 8.77 1.73 14.04
CA TRP A 15 7.92 2.14 15.17
C TRP A 15 8.13 3.62 15.51
N GLY A 16 7.25 4.18 16.34
CA GLY A 16 7.37 5.54 16.89
C GLY A 16 6.67 6.59 16.04
N ASN A 17 7.29 7.77 15.88
CA ASN A 17 6.73 8.81 15.02
C ASN A 17 6.92 8.42 13.54
N LEU A 18 5.83 8.07 12.86
CA LEU A 18 5.82 7.59 11.48
C LEU A 18 5.29 8.61 10.46
N ALA A 19 4.88 9.80 10.91
CA ALA A 19 4.30 10.83 10.04
C ALA A 19 5.27 11.35 8.97
N TRP A 20 6.58 11.28 9.22
CA TRP A 20 7.63 11.67 8.27
C TRP A 20 7.78 10.70 7.09
N HIS A 21 7.29 9.46 7.22
CA HIS A 21 7.57 8.43 6.23
C HIS A 21 6.85 8.73 4.91
N PRO A 22 7.53 8.67 3.73
CA PRO A 22 6.92 9.03 2.45
C PRO A 22 5.63 8.28 2.12
N ALA A 23 5.54 7.00 2.51
CA ALA A 23 4.31 6.23 2.31
C ALA A 23 3.12 6.76 3.12
N VAL A 24 3.36 7.30 4.32
CA VAL A 24 2.32 7.88 5.18
C VAL A 24 1.90 9.25 4.67
N ALA A 25 2.86 10.09 4.27
CA ALA A 25 2.58 11.37 3.64
C ALA A 25 1.71 11.19 2.39
N ALA A 26 2.12 10.31 1.47
CA ALA A 26 1.38 10.04 0.25
C ALA A 26 -0.01 9.41 0.51
N TRP A 27 -0.17 8.60 1.57
CA TRP A 27 -1.49 8.09 1.96
C TRP A 27 -2.41 9.20 2.46
N ARG A 28 -1.90 10.11 3.29
CA ARG A 28 -2.66 11.23 3.86
C ARG A 28 -3.11 12.25 2.82
N GLU A 29 -2.41 12.40 1.71
CA GLU A 29 -2.89 13.21 0.60
C GLU A 29 -4.18 12.67 -0.03
N PHE A 30 -4.47 11.38 0.13
CA PHE A 30 -5.73 10.77 -0.28
C PHE A 30 -6.73 10.68 0.89
N ALA A 31 -6.30 10.16 2.03
CA ALA A 31 -7.11 10.00 3.22
C ALA A 31 -6.61 10.94 4.32
N ARG A 32 -7.04 12.20 4.26
CA ARG A 32 -6.56 13.28 5.15
C ARG A 32 -6.76 12.96 6.63
N ASP A 33 -7.88 12.32 6.94
CA ASP A 33 -8.25 11.95 8.32
C ASP A 33 -7.77 10.53 8.70
N ALA A 34 -6.94 9.89 7.88
CA ALA A 34 -6.40 8.58 8.21
C ALA A 34 -5.52 8.66 9.47
N PRO A 35 -5.70 7.72 10.42
CA PRO A 35 -4.88 7.67 11.62
C PRO A 35 -3.40 7.49 11.26
N THR A 36 -2.51 7.93 12.16
CA THR A 36 -1.10 7.56 12.06
C THR A 36 -0.99 6.04 12.17
N PRO A 37 -0.23 5.36 11.29
CA PRO A 37 -0.04 3.92 11.43
C PRO A 37 0.64 3.58 12.76
N GLU A 38 0.26 2.44 13.36
CA GLU A 38 0.88 1.92 14.58
C GLU A 38 2.34 1.52 14.33
N CYS A 39 2.57 0.88 13.19
CA CYS A 39 3.89 0.57 12.68
C CYS A 39 3.89 0.60 11.15
N ILE A 40 5.09 0.69 10.57
CA ILE A 40 5.30 0.49 9.13
C ILE A 40 6.13 -0.76 8.94
N GLU A 41 5.52 -1.74 8.29
CA GLU A 41 6.21 -2.94 7.84
C GLU A 41 6.80 -2.70 6.44
N VAL A 42 8.11 -2.88 6.31
CA VAL A 42 8.82 -2.80 5.04
C VAL A 42 8.80 -4.19 4.40
N LEU A 43 7.89 -4.39 3.45
CA LEU A 43 7.76 -5.65 2.72
C LEU A 43 8.80 -5.75 1.59
N LYS A 44 9.10 -4.59 0.96
CA LYS A 44 10.11 -4.49 -0.08
C LYS A 44 10.68 -3.08 -0.13
N LYS A 45 12.00 -2.94 -0.28
CA LYS A 45 12.65 -1.66 -0.56
C LYS A 45 13.69 -1.86 -1.65
N GLY A 46 13.61 -1.07 -2.71
CA GLY A 46 14.57 -1.08 -3.80
C GLY A 46 14.41 0.15 -4.69
N GLU A 47 15.40 0.41 -5.52
CA GLU A 47 15.51 1.64 -6.33
C GLU A 47 14.30 1.87 -7.26
N ARG A 48 13.76 0.79 -7.84
CA ARG A 48 12.65 0.88 -8.80
C ARG A 48 11.27 0.63 -8.19
N CYS A 49 11.23 0.14 -6.96
CA CYS A 49 10.02 -0.36 -6.34
C CYS A 49 10.18 -0.49 -4.82
N ALA A 50 9.23 0.04 -4.07
CA ALA A 50 9.10 -0.16 -2.64
C ALA A 50 7.67 -0.52 -2.27
N VAL A 51 7.49 -1.38 -1.28
CA VAL A 51 6.19 -1.83 -0.79
C VAL A 51 6.22 -1.82 0.73
N TYR A 52 5.24 -1.13 1.30
CA TYR A 52 5.09 -0.96 2.73
C TYR A 52 3.69 -1.39 3.15
N ARG A 53 3.54 -1.96 4.34
CA ARG A 53 2.24 -2.14 5.00
C ARG A 53 2.16 -1.15 6.15
N LEU A 54 1.15 -0.28 6.08
CA LEU A 54 0.82 0.73 7.09
C LEU A 54 -0.25 0.11 8.00
N VAL A 55 0.16 -0.37 9.17
CA VAL A 55 -0.74 -1.07 10.10
C VAL A 55 -1.65 -0.05 10.79
N GLY A 56 -2.95 -0.33 10.84
CA GLY A 56 -3.94 0.57 11.45
C GLY A 56 -4.37 1.77 10.58
N ALA A 57 -3.79 1.96 9.40
CA ALA A 57 -3.94 3.20 8.61
C ALA A 57 -5.24 3.29 7.77
N GLY A 58 -5.96 2.19 7.61
CA GLY A 58 -7.16 2.06 6.79
C GLY A 58 -8.45 2.12 7.60
N ARG A 59 -9.58 1.90 6.93
CA ARG A 59 -10.90 1.99 7.59
C ARG A 59 -11.02 0.88 8.65
N GLY A 60 -11.41 1.25 9.87
CA GLY A 60 -11.58 0.30 10.98
C GLY A 60 -10.27 -0.36 11.40
N GLY A 61 -9.12 0.29 11.19
CA GLY A 61 -7.81 -0.25 11.53
C GLY A 61 -7.24 -1.22 10.49
N ALA A 62 -7.90 -1.41 9.35
CA ALA A 62 -7.41 -2.29 8.29
C ALA A 62 -6.01 -1.84 7.79
N PRO A 63 -5.07 -2.75 7.56
CA PRO A 63 -3.76 -2.38 7.01
C PRO A 63 -3.87 -1.82 5.58
N ILE A 64 -3.04 -0.82 5.28
CA ILE A 64 -2.89 -0.28 3.93
C ILE A 64 -1.55 -0.70 3.35
N ILE A 65 -1.58 -1.39 2.22
CA ILE A 65 -0.41 -1.61 1.38
C ILE A 65 -0.16 -0.36 0.55
N ALA A 66 0.98 0.28 0.79
CA ALA A 66 1.50 1.37 -0.02
C ALA A 66 2.59 0.84 -0.96
N TRP A 67 2.30 0.80 -2.26
CA TRP A 67 3.21 0.33 -3.29
C TRP A 67 3.71 1.50 -4.14
N CYS A 68 4.99 1.83 -4.03
CA CYS A 68 5.66 2.82 -4.87
C CYS A 68 6.44 2.12 -5.99
N SER A 69 6.26 2.57 -7.24
CA SER A 69 7.08 2.12 -8.37
C SER A 69 7.09 3.16 -9.49
N ARG A 70 7.94 2.95 -10.50
CA ARG A 70 7.92 3.77 -11.73
C ARG A 70 6.49 3.87 -12.29
N ARG A 71 6.13 5.06 -12.75
CA ARG A 71 4.77 5.40 -13.18
C ARG A 71 4.16 4.41 -14.17
N THR A 72 4.93 3.95 -15.16
CA THR A 72 4.47 2.96 -16.15
C THR A 72 4.03 1.64 -15.50
N ARG A 73 4.82 1.13 -14.55
CA ARG A 73 4.48 -0.08 -13.78
C ARG A 73 3.28 0.15 -12.87
N ALA A 74 3.24 1.30 -12.20
CA ALA A 74 2.14 1.63 -11.28
C ALA A 74 0.80 1.77 -12.03
N LEU A 75 0.78 2.31 -13.26
CA LEU A 75 -0.41 2.37 -14.11
C LEU A 75 -0.90 0.98 -14.52
N ALA A 76 0.01 0.08 -14.85
CA ALA A 76 -0.34 -1.32 -15.14
C ALA A 76 -0.95 -2.00 -13.90
N LEU A 77 -0.34 -1.83 -12.72
CA LEU A 77 -0.86 -2.37 -11.47
C LEU A 77 -2.23 -1.78 -11.11
N ARG A 78 -2.42 -0.47 -11.27
CA ARG A 78 -3.73 0.18 -11.10
C ARG A 78 -4.78 -0.50 -11.97
N THR A 79 -4.48 -0.71 -13.25
CA THR A 79 -5.42 -1.35 -14.19
C THR A 79 -5.79 -2.76 -13.74
N ILE A 80 -4.81 -3.53 -13.29
CA ILE A 80 -5.01 -4.89 -12.77
C ILE A 80 -5.90 -4.86 -11.52
N TYR A 81 -5.58 -4.04 -10.52
CA TYR A 81 -6.33 -4.05 -9.26
C TYR A 81 -7.74 -3.44 -9.39
N GLU A 82 -7.88 -2.36 -10.16
CA GLU A 82 -9.14 -1.63 -10.34
C GLU A 82 -10.14 -2.40 -11.23
N LYS A 83 -9.65 -3.04 -12.31
CA LYS A 83 -10.52 -3.65 -13.32
C LYS A 83 -10.58 -5.19 -13.24
N VAL A 84 -9.47 -5.85 -12.92
CA VAL A 84 -9.34 -7.31 -12.99
C VAL A 84 -9.57 -7.93 -11.61
N VAL A 85 -8.73 -7.64 -10.64
CA VAL A 85 -8.76 -8.27 -9.31
C VAL A 85 -10.08 -8.00 -8.60
N ARG A 86 -10.61 -6.78 -8.72
CA ARG A 86 -11.94 -6.41 -8.19
C ARG A 86 -13.07 -7.35 -8.63
N ARG A 87 -12.97 -7.96 -9.81
CA ARG A 87 -13.98 -8.88 -10.35
C ARG A 87 -13.74 -10.33 -9.97
N LEU A 88 -12.49 -10.70 -9.68
CA LEU A 88 -12.08 -12.09 -9.51
C LEU A 88 -12.06 -12.56 -8.06
N SER A 89 -11.88 -11.66 -7.09
CA SER A 89 -11.79 -12.06 -5.69
C SER A 89 -12.32 -11.00 -4.74
N THR A 90 -13.22 -11.44 -3.84
CA THR A 90 -13.72 -10.63 -2.72
C THR A 90 -12.72 -10.54 -1.56
N ARG A 91 -11.74 -11.45 -1.50
CA ARG A 91 -10.68 -11.51 -0.48
C ARG A 91 -9.38 -10.79 -0.90
N ALA A 92 -9.30 -10.29 -2.12
CA ALA A 92 -8.13 -9.53 -2.55
C ALA A 92 -8.11 -8.13 -1.92
N PRO A 93 -6.91 -7.53 -1.73
CA PRO A 93 -6.78 -6.15 -1.29
C PRO A 93 -7.57 -5.20 -2.18
N ARG A 94 -8.32 -4.29 -1.56
CA ARG A 94 -9.18 -3.33 -2.26
C ARG A 94 -8.36 -2.14 -2.70
N PHE A 95 -8.38 -1.85 -4.00
CA PHE A 95 -7.81 -0.61 -4.51
C PHE A 95 -8.48 0.60 -3.86
N ARG A 96 -7.68 1.47 -3.26
CA ARG A 96 -8.13 2.71 -2.61
C ARG A 96 -7.74 3.93 -3.40
N ALA A 97 -6.46 4.02 -3.77
CA ALA A 97 -5.95 5.22 -4.40
C ALA A 97 -4.76 4.96 -5.32
N PHE A 98 -4.60 5.86 -6.28
CA PHE A 98 -3.42 6.00 -7.11
C PHE A 98 -2.98 7.46 -7.06
N ARG A 99 -1.67 7.68 -6.91
CA ARG A 99 -1.05 9.01 -6.90
C ARG A 99 0.26 8.95 -7.66
N ALA A 100 0.40 9.75 -8.71
CA ALA A 100 1.69 9.95 -9.37
C ALA A 100 2.34 11.20 -8.79
N ASP A 101 3.63 11.13 -8.52
CA ASP A 101 4.44 12.30 -8.17
C ASP A 101 5.17 12.85 -9.42
N SER A 102 5.78 14.02 -9.27
CA SER A 102 6.57 14.66 -10.33
C SER A 102 7.92 13.96 -10.59
N THR A 103 8.34 13.02 -9.74
CA THR A 103 9.63 12.33 -9.83
C THR A 103 9.61 11.12 -10.77
N GLY A 104 8.47 10.84 -11.40
CA GLY A 104 8.29 9.69 -12.29
C GLY A 104 7.92 8.40 -11.56
N PHE A 105 7.66 8.49 -10.26
CA PHE A 105 7.13 7.41 -9.44
C PHE A 105 5.64 7.62 -9.17
N ALA A 106 4.99 6.54 -8.77
CA ALA A 106 3.61 6.58 -8.36
C ALA A 106 3.34 5.57 -7.27
N TRP A 107 2.45 5.98 -6.37
CA TRP A 107 1.92 5.22 -5.27
C TRP A 107 0.58 4.59 -5.64
N LEU A 108 0.46 3.31 -5.30
CA LEU A 108 -0.78 2.54 -5.32
C LEU A 108 -1.10 2.15 -3.88
N PHE A 109 -2.32 2.44 -3.42
CA PHE A 109 -2.78 2.10 -2.08
C PHE A 109 -3.85 1.04 -2.16
N LEU A 110 -3.61 -0.08 -1.47
CA LEU A 110 -4.54 -1.21 -1.39
C LEU A 110 -4.88 -1.46 0.08
N GLU A 111 -6.15 -1.49 0.43
CA GLU A 111 -6.57 -1.88 1.78
C GLU A 111 -6.68 -3.40 1.86
N GLU A 112 -5.99 -4.02 2.81
CA GLU A 112 -6.11 -5.45 3.05
C GLU A 112 -7.50 -5.77 3.61
N VAL A 113 -8.18 -6.72 2.98
CA VAL A 113 -9.45 -7.23 3.49
C VAL A 113 -9.10 -8.33 4.48
N GLY A 114 -9.43 -8.11 5.76
CA GLY A 114 -8.96 -8.97 6.85
C GLY A 114 -9.17 -10.45 6.60
N GLY A 115 -8.10 -11.22 6.73
CA GLY A 115 -8.17 -12.50 7.44
C GLY A 115 -7.88 -12.15 8.89
N GLY A 116 -8.90 -12.17 9.75
CA GLY A 116 -8.72 -11.91 11.18
C GLY A 116 -7.62 -12.81 11.73
N GLY A 117 -6.58 -12.20 12.29
CA GLY A 117 -5.76 -12.88 13.29
C GLY A 117 -6.60 -12.95 14.55
N ALA A 118 -6.87 -14.18 14.98
CA ALA A 118 -7.45 -14.52 16.27
C ALA A 118 -6.56 -14.05 17.42
#